data_AF-K7SJJ5-F1
#
_entry.id   AF-K7SJJ5-F1
#
_cell.length_a   1.000
_cell.length_b   1.000
_cell.length_c   1.000
_cell.angle_alpha   90.00
_cell.angle_beta   90.00
_cell.angle_gamma   90.00
#
_symmetry.space_group_name_H-M   'P 1'
#
loop_
_entity.id
_entity.type
_entity.pdbx_description
1 polymer ?
#
loop_
_entity_poly.entity_id
_entity_poly.type
_entity_poly.pdbx_seq_one_letter_code
_entity_poly.pdbx_strand_id
1 'polypeptide(L)' 'MAVPTPRCPLRPGEPCSLCQLNVTGPADCGLVYLVMDDPELRDLLSTYRTGAGTARSREEAVAGPSDGVPNVVS' A
#
# COMPACT_ATOMS: atom_id res chain seq x y z
N MET A 1 15.08 5.88 27.97
CA MET A 1 14.65 6.78 26.87
C MET A 1 13.71 5.98 25.98
N ALA A 2 12.49 6.44 25.73
CA ALA A 2 11.58 5.76 24.82
C ALA A 2 11.98 6.05 23.37
N VAL A 3 12.17 5.02 22.55
CA VAL A 3 12.38 5.18 21.11
C VAL A 3 11.04 5.58 20.49
N PRO A 4 10.97 6.64 19.68
CA PRO A 4 9.73 7.04 19.02
C PRO A 4 9.20 5.90 18.14
N THR A 5 7.93 5.54 18.29
CA THR A 5 7.30 4.49 17.48
C THR A 5 7.06 5.02 16.07
N PRO A 6 7.66 4.40 15.03
CA PRO A 6 7.45 4.84 13.66
C PRO A 6 6.00 4.61 13.23
N ARG A 7 5.41 5.58 12.51
CA ARG A 7 4.03 5.50 11.97
C ARG A 7 4.07 5.01 10.52
N CYS A 8 3.11 4.20 10.12
CA CYS A 8 3.01 3.74 8.73
C CYS A 8 2.36 4.84 7.85
N PRO A 9 3.01 5.32 6.76
CA PRO A 9 2.43 6.37 5.91
C PRO A 9 1.23 5.88 5.10
N LEU A 10 1.09 4.56 4.89
CA LEU A 10 -0.04 3.96 4.19
C LEU A 10 -1.26 3.75 5.09
N ARG A 11 -1.03 3.59 6.41
CA ARG A 11 -2.07 3.36 7.43
C ARG A 11 -2.00 4.47 8.48
N PRO A 12 -2.52 5.68 8.18
CA PRO A 12 -2.45 6.79 9.12
C PRO A 12 -3.21 6.45 10.40
N GLY A 13 -2.62 6.78 11.56
CA GLY A 13 -3.16 6.44 12.88
C GLY A 13 -2.59 5.14 13.47
N GLU A 14 -2.06 4.25 12.63
CA GLU A 14 -1.46 2.98 13.07
C GLU A 14 0.06 3.10 13.19
N PRO A 15 0.68 2.50 14.24
CA PRO A 15 2.11 2.29 14.25
C PRO A 15 2.53 1.34 13.13
N CYS A 16 3.80 1.37 12.75
CA CYS A 16 4.33 0.38 11.83
C CYS A 16 4.25 -1.01 12.48
N SER A 17 3.57 -1.96 11.82
CA SER A 17 3.40 -3.32 12.32
C SER A 17 4.42 -4.31 11.76
N LEU A 18 5.42 -3.83 10.99
CA LEU A 18 6.44 -4.66 10.32
C LEU A 18 5.82 -5.85 9.55
N CYS A 19 4.78 -5.56 8.76
CA CYS A 19 3.98 -6.59 8.09
C CYS A 19 4.72 -7.40 7.01
N GLN A 20 5.93 -6.99 6.63
CA GLN A 20 6.79 -7.71 5.68
C GLN A 20 8.05 -8.21 6.40
N LEU A 21 8.63 -9.31 5.91
CA LEU A 21 9.83 -9.90 6.48
C LEU A 21 11.02 -8.93 6.40
N ASN A 22 11.82 -8.87 7.46
CA ASN A 22 13.03 -8.04 7.59
C ASN A 22 12.82 -6.52 7.55
N VAL A 23 11.59 -6.04 7.70
CA VAL A 23 11.33 -4.60 7.83
C VAL A 23 11.61 -4.16 9.26
N THR A 24 12.34 -3.06 9.45
CA THR A 24 12.55 -2.43 10.77
C THR A 24 11.76 -1.13 10.95
N GLY A 25 11.23 -0.59 9.85
CA GLY A 25 10.28 0.51 9.85
C GLY A 25 9.81 0.89 8.44
N PRO A 26 9.07 2.00 8.29
CA PRO A 26 8.53 2.44 7.00
C PRO A 26 9.59 2.63 5.90
N ALA A 27 10.82 2.98 6.28
CA ALA A 27 11.92 3.17 5.34
C ALA A 27 12.39 1.86 4.67
N ASP A 28 12.22 0.71 5.34
CA ASP A 28 12.62 -0.60 4.79
C ASP A 28 11.46 -1.33 4.12
N CYS A 29 10.25 -0.75 4.12
CA CYS A 29 9.06 -1.38 3.59
C CYS A 29 8.95 -1.16 2.08
N GLY A 30 9.05 -2.22 1.27
CA GLY A 30 8.98 -2.13 -0.19
C GLY A 30 7.66 -1.55 -0.70
N LEU A 31 6.55 -1.78 0.00
CA LEU A 31 5.26 -1.19 -0.37
C LEU A 31 5.24 0.33 -0.15
N VAL A 32 5.89 0.81 0.92
CA VAL A 32 6.02 2.25 1.19
C VAL A 32 6.86 2.90 0.09
N TYR A 33 7.99 2.29 -0.29
CA TYR A 33 8.81 2.74 -1.42
C TYR A 33 7.96 2.89 -2.69
N LEU A 34 7.29 1.83 -3.14
CA LEU A 34 6.49 1.85 -4.37
C LEU A 34 5.41 2.94 -4.36
N VAL A 35 4.63 3.03 -3.29
CA VAL A 35 3.51 3.97 -3.23
C VAL A 35 3.97 5.40 -2.99
N MET A 36 5.00 5.62 -2.17
CA MET A 36 5.42 6.97 -1.76
C MET A 36 6.46 7.60 -2.69
N ASP A 37 7.16 6.82 -3.51
CA ASP A 37 8.05 7.38 -4.53
C ASP A 37 7.28 7.73 -5.81
N ASP A 38 6.18 7.04 -6.11
CA ASP A 38 5.33 7.34 -7.27
C ASP A 38 4.31 8.45 -6.96
N PRO A 39 4.24 9.54 -7.76
CA PRO A 39 3.31 10.64 -7.52
C PRO A 39 1.84 10.27 -7.80
N GLU A 40 1.58 9.42 -8.80
CA GLU A 40 0.22 9.01 -9.16
C GLU A 40 -0.37 8.09 -8.07
N LEU A 41 0.42 7.13 -7.58
CA LEU A 41 0.02 6.26 -6.47
C LEU A 41 -0.21 7.04 -5.17
N ARG A 42 0.57 8.09 -4.90
CA ARG A 42 0.31 9.00 -3.78
C ARG A 42 -1.02 9.73 -3.91
N ASP A 43 -1.33 10.21 -5.11
CA ASP A 43 -2.59 10.90 -5.38
C ASP A 43 -3.79 9.96 -5.21
N LEU A 44 -3.69 8.74 -5.73
CA LEU A 44 -4.68 7.67 -5.53
C LEU A 44 -4.87 7.33 -4.04
N LEU A 45 -3.79 7.21 -3.27
CA LEU A 45 -3.87 6.99 -1.82
C LEU A 45 -4.58 8.16 -1.12
N SER A 46 -4.33 9.40 -1.54
CA SER A 46 -5.01 10.59 -1.01
C SER A 46 -6.50 10.58 -1.31
N THR A 47 -6.87 10.17 -2.52
CA THR A 47 -8.25 10.03 -3.00
C THR A 47 -8.97 8.93 -2.21
N TYR A 48 -8.33 7.78 -2.03
CA TYR A 48 -8.84 6.66 -1.23
C TYR A 48 -9.12 7.07 0.22
N ARG A 49 -8.21 7.84 0.83
CA ARG A 49 -8.35 8.36 2.19
C ARG A 49 -9.51 9.33 2.36
N THR A 50 -9.75 10.18 1.36
CA THR A 50 -10.75 11.24 1.43
C THR A 50 -12.17 10.69 1.22
N GLY A 51 -12.33 9.42 0.89
CA GLY A 51 -13.65 8.82 0.71
C GLY A 51 -14.36 9.27 -0.57
N ALA A 52 -13.62 9.85 -1.53
CA ALA A 52 -14.12 10.07 -2.88
C ALA A 52 -14.39 8.76 -3.65
N GLY A 53 -14.17 7.60 -3.00
CA GLY A 53 -14.77 6.33 -3.35
C GLY A 53 -16.07 6.10 -2.57
N THR A 54 -17.12 6.86 -2.87
CA THR A 54 -18.47 6.46 -2.45
C THR A 54 -18.82 5.16 -3.17
N ALA A 55 -18.71 4.03 -2.46
CA ALA A 55 -19.46 2.80 -2.68
C ALA A 55 -19.71 2.39 -4.15
N ARG A 56 -18.67 2.00 -4.90
CA ARG A 56 -18.86 1.22 -6.14
C ARG A 56 -18.11 -0.11 -6.08
N SER A 57 -18.89 -1.15 -5.82
CA SER A 57 -18.65 -2.52 -6.30
C SER A 57 -17.44 -3.25 -5.70
N ARG A 58 -17.63 -3.77 -4.49
CA ARG A 58 -16.76 -4.78 -3.85
C ARG A 58 -16.54 -6.05 -4.70
N GLU A 59 -17.40 -6.31 -5.70
CA GLU A 59 -17.30 -7.48 -6.58
C GLU A 59 -16.57 -7.18 -7.91
N GLU A 60 -16.69 -5.97 -8.45
CA GLU A 60 -16.15 -5.63 -9.78
C GLU A 60 -14.65 -5.26 -9.76
N ALA A 61 -14.12 -4.84 -8.61
CA ALA A 61 -12.70 -4.58 -8.43
C ALA A 61 -11.83 -5.85 -8.30
N VAL A 62 -12.44 -7.03 -8.09
CA VAL A 62 -11.71 -8.32 -8.03
C VAL A 62 -11.58 -8.97 -9.41
N ALA A 63 -12.36 -8.52 -10.40
CA ALA A 63 -12.30 -8.99 -11.79
C ALA A 63 -11.73 -7.88 -12.71
N GLY A 64 -10.51 -7.42 -12.45
CA GLY A 64 -9.71 -6.79 -13.51
C GLY A 64 -9.34 -7.85 -14.56
N PRO A 65 -9.18 -7.51 -15.85
CA PRO A 65 -8.77 -8.47 -16.86
C PRO A 65 -7.41 -9.04 -16.44
N SER A 66 -7.39 -10.32 -16.11
CA SER A 66 -6.15 -11.08 -16.03
C SER A 66 -5.63 -11.22 -17.46
N ASP A 67 -4.96 -10.17 -17.94
CA ASP A 67 -3.99 -10.27 -19.01
C ASP A 67 -2.93 -11.24 -18.51
N GLY A 68 -3.13 -12.51 -18.85
CA GLY A 68 -2.43 -13.65 -18.30
C GLY A 68 -0.93 -13.38 -18.29
N VAL A 69 -0.35 -13.32 -17.10
CA VAL A 69 1.09 -13.36 -16.91
C VAL A 69 1.51 -14.78 -17.32
N PRO A 70 2.19 -15.01 -18.47
CA PRO A 70 2.64 -16.35 -18.80
C PRO A 70 3.73 -16.73 -17.79
N ASN A 71 3.42 -17.69 -16.93
CA ASN A 71 4.39 -18.30 -16.04
C ASN A 71 5.32 -19.20 -16.88
N VAL A 72 6.38 -18.62 -17.44
CA VAL A 72 7.46 -19.37 -18.09
C VAL A 72 8.53 -19.70 -17.05
N VAL A 73 8.37 -20.84 -16.40
CA VAL A 73 9.48 -21.53 -15.74
C VAL A 73 9.95 -22.63 -16.69
N SER A 74 11.20 -22.52 -17.17
CA SER A 74 11.90 -23.55 -17.94
C SER A 74 12.57 -24.56 -17.02
#